data_AF-A0AAW0QGR9-F1
#
_entry.id   AF-A0AAW0QGR9-F1
#
_cell.length_a   1.000
_cell.length_b   1.000
_cell.length_c   1.000
_cell.angle_alpha   90.00
_cell.angle_beta   90.00
_cell.angle_gamma   90.00
#
_symmetry.space_group_name_H-M   'P 1'
#
loop_
_entity.id
_entity.type
_entity.pdbx_description
1 polymer ?
#
loop_
_entity_poly.entity_id
_entity_poly.type
_entity_poly.pdbx_seq_one_letter_code
_entity_poly.pdbx_strand_id
1 'polypeptide(L)'
;MAARTARSLTPAPPPILGPVLVTGGCGFLGYHLVAHLLADPERGSGRVYVLDRHVANSENRHAGDDGNVTYIEGSVTDAALVASVLQETRPRVIFHAASPPASLPPPRWPEFEATNVTGTAILLAAAAASETVRAFVYTSSADVYADPPHHNVTETHPLVAASEYRARRGVGVTEYMRTKAAGQRLVLAANTPALRTCALLPAHMYGERSSQGLREILDLCDDGGDGRGWWPRPPLVQLGAGNNLMDVASAANVAQAHILAAKALVEPDRTRGVVAGQSFNVTDGRPVAFWNEHVRAVWKEARGGRRTRARECHRGARVGVCGDRLGGEDALLGADVGDGVGTRGVLRASDSVFSWGAYI
;
A
#
# COMPACT_ATOMS: atom_id res chain seq x y z
N MET A 1 -62.36 -20.76 3.36
CA MET A 1 -61.06 -21.11 3.98
C MET A 1 -60.10 -21.50 2.87
N ALA A 2 -59.19 -20.61 2.46
CA ALA A 2 -58.12 -20.94 1.52
C ALA A 2 -56.82 -21.11 2.32
N ALA A 3 -56.29 -22.33 2.32
CA ALA A 3 -55.04 -22.65 3.00
C ALA A 3 -53.87 -22.05 2.20
N ARG A 4 -53.15 -21.08 2.80
CA ARG A 4 -51.87 -20.60 2.29
C ARG A 4 -50.84 -21.72 2.47
N THR A 5 -50.46 -22.35 1.37
CA THR A 5 -49.30 -23.24 1.30
C THR A 5 -48.04 -22.44 1.68
N ALA A 6 -47.45 -22.78 2.82
CA ALA A 6 -46.15 -22.27 3.24
C ALA A 6 -45.10 -22.68 2.20
N ARG A 7 -44.49 -21.71 1.54
CA ARG A 7 -43.37 -21.92 0.62
C ARG A 7 -42.19 -22.42 1.46
N SER A 8 -41.79 -23.67 1.27
CA SER A 8 -40.56 -24.22 1.84
C SER A 8 -39.40 -23.34 1.39
N LEU A 9 -38.86 -22.54 2.32
CA LEU A 9 -37.64 -21.78 2.11
C LEU A 9 -36.49 -22.77 2.24
N THR A 10 -35.90 -23.17 1.13
CA THR A 10 -34.58 -23.81 1.13
C THR A 10 -33.63 -22.93 1.94
N PRO A 11 -32.90 -23.46 2.94
CA PRO A 11 -31.99 -22.66 3.74
C PRO A 11 -30.96 -21.99 2.82
N ALA A 12 -30.68 -20.71 3.08
CA ALA A 12 -29.66 -19.99 2.33
C ALA A 12 -28.32 -20.76 2.42
N PRO A 13 -27.53 -20.81 1.34
CA PRO A 13 -26.22 -21.44 1.37
C PRO A 13 -25.37 -20.82 2.49
N PRO A 14 -24.49 -21.62 3.14
CA PRO A 14 -23.64 -21.12 4.20
C PRO A 14 -22.76 -19.97 3.70
N PRO A 15 -22.46 -18.98 4.54
CA PRO A 15 -21.63 -17.86 4.13
C PRO A 15 -20.22 -18.31 3.77
N ILE A 16 -19.66 -17.66 2.76
CA ILE A 16 -18.38 -18.01 2.16
C ILE A 16 -17.24 -17.51 3.02
N LEU A 17 -17.29 -16.28 3.51
CA LEU A 17 -16.16 -15.76 4.28
C LEU A 17 -16.18 -16.23 5.74
N GLY A 18 -17.36 -16.39 6.34
CA GLY A 18 -17.47 -16.70 7.77
C GLY A 18 -16.77 -15.65 8.64
N PRO A 19 -16.28 -16.00 9.84
CA PRO A 19 -15.47 -15.10 10.64
C PRO A 19 -14.13 -14.81 9.97
N VAL A 20 -13.65 -13.57 10.04
CA VAL A 20 -12.43 -13.13 9.36
C VAL A 20 -11.53 -12.33 10.28
N LEU A 21 -10.21 -12.40 10.07
CA LEU A 21 -9.22 -11.58 10.76
C LEU A 21 -8.57 -10.61 9.77
N VAL A 22 -8.58 -9.32 10.10
CA VAL A 22 -7.89 -8.27 9.36
C VAL A 22 -6.75 -7.74 10.23
N THR A 23 -5.51 -7.94 9.81
CA THR A 23 -4.37 -7.27 10.46
C THR A 23 -4.12 -5.93 9.82
N GLY A 24 -3.82 -4.87 10.59
CA GLY A 24 -3.68 -3.53 10.03
C GLY A 24 -5.04 -2.88 9.70
N GLY A 25 -6.12 -3.35 10.35
CA GLY A 25 -7.49 -2.91 10.08
C GLY A 25 -7.78 -1.46 10.52
N CYS A 26 -6.92 -0.87 11.35
CA CYS A 26 -6.98 0.55 11.72
C CYS A 26 -6.14 1.44 10.79
N GLY A 27 -5.54 0.88 9.74
CA GLY A 27 -4.82 1.62 8.69
C GLY A 27 -5.72 2.14 7.58
N PHE A 28 -5.14 2.79 6.57
CA PHE A 28 -5.89 3.35 5.43
C PHE A 28 -6.66 2.26 4.67
N LEU A 29 -5.98 1.27 4.08
CA LEU A 29 -6.66 0.16 3.40
C LEU A 29 -7.52 -0.66 4.37
N GLY A 30 -7.03 -0.87 5.60
CA GLY A 30 -7.75 -1.61 6.63
C GLY A 30 -9.15 -1.06 6.90
N TYR A 31 -9.30 0.27 6.97
CA TYR A 31 -10.58 0.94 7.14
C TYR A 31 -11.59 0.56 6.05
N HIS A 32 -11.17 0.66 4.78
CA HIS A 32 -12.02 0.32 3.63
C HIS A 32 -12.34 -1.18 3.60
N LEU A 33 -11.36 -2.02 3.92
CA LEU A 33 -11.55 -3.47 3.96
C LEU A 33 -12.57 -3.89 5.04
N VAL A 34 -12.48 -3.34 6.25
CA VAL A 34 -13.46 -3.59 7.31
C VAL A 34 -14.84 -3.10 6.90
N ALA A 35 -14.96 -1.92 6.29
CA ALA A 35 -16.24 -1.39 5.79
C ALA A 35 -16.89 -2.35 4.78
N HIS A 36 -16.12 -2.79 3.77
CA HIS A 36 -16.63 -3.70 2.74
C HIS A 36 -16.99 -5.07 3.32
N LEU A 37 -16.19 -5.61 4.26
CA LEU A 37 -16.49 -6.88 4.93
C LEU A 37 -17.79 -6.80 5.75
N LEU A 38 -18.02 -5.69 6.45
CA LEU A 38 -19.25 -5.48 7.22
C LEU A 38 -20.49 -5.46 6.31
N ALA A 39 -20.37 -4.86 5.13
CA ALA A 39 -21.42 -4.77 4.12
C ALA A 39 -21.57 -6.04 3.25
N ASP A 40 -20.62 -6.97 3.29
CA ASP A 40 -20.62 -8.13 2.40
C ASP A 40 -21.67 -9.19 2.82
N PRO A 41 -22.66 -9.51 1.97
CA PRO A 41 -23.70 -10.48 2.30
C PRO A 41 -23.16 -11.92 2.37
N GLU A 42 -22.07 -12.25 1.66
CA GLU A 42 -21.44 -13.57 1.67
C GLU A 42 -20.49 -13.75 2.89
N ARG A 43 -20.34 -12.74 3.76
CA ARG A 43 -19.81 -12.92 5.13
C ARG A 43 -20.81 -13.64 6.03
N GLY A 44 -22.10 -13.45 5.77
CA GLY A 44 -23.19 -13.90 6.64
C GLY A 44 -23.04 -13.37 8.06
N SER A 45 -23.32 -14.23 9.05
CA SER A 45 -23.23 -13.87 10.48
C SER A 45 -21.81 -13.93 11.06
N GLY A 46 -20.78 -14.14 10.24
CA GLY A 46 -19.39 -14.27 10.71
C GLY A 46 -18.81 -12.92 11.14
N ARG A 47 -18.14 -12.84 12.29
CA ARG A 47 -17.60 -11.58 12.83
C ARG A 47 -16.34 -11.10 12.10
N VAL A 48 -16.12 -9.78 12.07
CA VAL A 48 -14.87 -9.18 11.62
C VAL A 48 -13.98 -8.90 12.84
N TYR A 49 -12.82 -9.54 12.89
CA TYR A 49 -11.81 -9.28 13.92
C TYR A 49 -10.69 -8.43 13.32
N VAL A 50 -10.21 -7.45 14.08
CA VAL A 50 -9.11 -6.57 13.68
C VAL A 50 -7.99 -6.72 14.68
N LEU A 51 -6.79 -7.06 14.20
CA LEU A 51 -5.54 -7.00 14.97
C LEU A 51 -4.70 -5.82 14.48
N ASP A 52 -4.47 -4.84 15.35
CA ASP A 52 -3.71 -3.65 14.99
C ASP A 52 -2.85 -3.15 16.15
N ARG A 53 -1.69 -2.56 15.85
CA ARG A 53 -0.79 -2.01 16.88
C ARG A 53 -1.38 -0.78 17.57
N HIS A 54 -2.28 -0.06 16.91
CA HIS A 54 -2.83 1.20 17.40
C HIS A 54 -4.35 1.22 17.26
N VAL A 55 -5.07 0.66 18.24
CA VAL A 55 -6.54 0.65 18.24
C VAL A 55 -7.10 1.84 19.01
N ALA A 56 -6.63 2.06 20.24
CA ALA A 56 -7.20 3.08 21.14
C ALA A 56 -7.21 4.48 20.53
N ASN A 57 -6.14 4.83 19.79
CA ASN A 57 -5.92 6.16 19.23
C ASN A 57 -6.23 6.27 17.73
N SER A 58 -6.81 5.24 17.10
CA SER A 58 -7.09 5.28 15.67
C SER A 58 -8.43 5.95 15.36
N GLU A 59 -8.38 6.92 14.45
CA GLU A 59 -9.56 7.54 13.82
C GLU A 59 -10.17 6.64 12.72
N ASN A 60 -9.44 5.62 12.30
CA ASN A 60 -9.82 4.68 11.24
C ASN A 60 -10.47 3.44 11.84
N ARG A 61 -11.49 3.68 12.67
CA ARG A 61 -12.32 2.64 13.29
C ARG A 61 -13.76 2.85 12.91
N HIS A 62 -14.43 1.75 12.61
CA HIS A 62 -15.89 1.71 12.50
C HIS A 62 -16.50 1.56 13.88
N ALA A 63 -17.46 2.42 14.22
CA ALA A 63 -18.23 2.33 15.46
C ALA A 63 -18.96 0.98 15.50
N GLY A 64 -18.67 0.19 16.53
CA GLY A 64 -19.08 -1.21 16.64
C GLY A 64 -20.45 -1.40 17.28
N ASP A 65 -21.43 -0.56 16.97
CA ASP A 65 -22.70 -0.49 17.71
C ASP A 65 -23.53 -1.78 17.59
N ASP A 66 -23.28 -2.61 16.56
CA ASP A 66 -23.97 -3.88 16.33
C ASP A 66 -23.15 -5.14 16.71
N GLY A 67 -21.95 -4.98 17.31
CA GLY A 67 -21.10 -6.11 17.72
C GLY A 67 -20.47 -6.94 16.59
N ASN A 68 -20.62 -6.51 15.34
CA ASN A 68 -20.13 -7.21 14.15
C ASN A 68 -18.61 -7.06 13.90
N VAL A 69 -17.97 -6.10 14.55
CA VAL A 69 -16.51 -5.89 14.51
C VAL A 69 -15.91 -5.91 15.91
N THR A 70 -14.73 -6.51 16.05
CA THR A 70 -13.98 -6.56 17.32
C THR A 70 -12.54 -6.18 17.06
N TYR A 71 -12.05 -5.18 17.79
CA TYR A 71 -10.70 -4.69 17.68
C TYR A 71 -9.84 -5.23 18.82
N ILE A 72 -8.65 -5.72 18.47
CA ILE A 72 -7.67 -6.32 19.35
C ILE A 72 -6.39 -5.52 19.17
N GLU A 73 -5.94 -4.86 20.22
CA GLU A 73 -4.71 -4.09 20.18
C GLU A 73 -3.50 -5.01 20.40
N GLY A 74 -2.53 -4.97 19.49
CA GLY A 74 -1.29 -5.71 19.61
C GLY A 74 -0.53 -5.85 18.29
N SER A 75 0.59 -6.56 18.35
CA SER A 75 1.51 -6.68 17.20
C SER A 75 1.43 -8.05 16.55
N VAL A 76 1.49 -8.08 15.22
CA VAL A 76 1.67 -9.31 14.44
C VAL A 76 3.04 -9.99 14.71
N THR A 77 3.96 -9.30 15.37
CA THR A 77 5.25 -9.83 15.79
C THR A 77 5.20 -10.58 17.12
N ASP A 78 4.07 -10.54 17.83
CA ASP A 78 3.84 -11.32 19.05
C ASP A 78 3.20 -12.65 18.69
N ALA A 79 4.01 -13.71 18.65
CA ALA A 79 3.56 -15.04 18.27
C ALA A 79 2.53 -15.63 19.25
N ALA A 80 2.64 -15.32 20.54
CA ALA A 80 1.71 -15.83 21.54
C ALA A 80 0.34 -15.16 21.40
N LEU A 81 0.32 -13.84 21.18
CA LEU A 81 -0.90 -13.11 20.88
C LEU A 81 -1.54 -13.58 19.58
N VAL A 82 -0.77 -13.71 18.49
CA VAL A 82 -1.31 -14.18 17.21
C VAL A 82 -1.95 -15.56 17.36
N ALA A 83 -1.30 -16.47 18.08
CA ALA A 83 -1.84 -17.80 18.36
C ALA A 83 -3.14 -17.74 19.18
N SER A 84 -3.19 -16.94 20.25
CA SER A 84 -4.40 -16.80 21.08
C SER A 84 -5.57 -16.19 20.29
N VAL A 85 -5.29 -15.16 19.48
CA VAL A 85 -6.29 -14.53 18.62
C VAL A 85 -6.88 -15.55 17.64
N LEU A 86 -6.06 -16.36 16.96
CA LEU A 86 -6.58 -17.37 16.02
C LEU A 86 -7.37 -18.48 16.73
N GLN A 87 -6.96 -18.86 17.95
CA GLN A 87 -7.70 -19.85 18.76
C GLN A 87 -9.07 -19.33 19.20
N GLU A 88 -9.15 -18.09 19.67
CA GLU A 88 -10.38 -17.47 20.18
C GLU A 88 -11.33 -17.09 19.04
N THR A 89 -10.80 -16.45 17.99
CA THR A 89 -11.62 -15.86 16.93
C THR A 89 -11.96 -16.84 15.81
N ARG A 90 -11.20 -17.95 15.69
CA ARG A 90 -11.41 -19.04 14.72
C ARG A 90 -11.72 -18.54 13.29
N PRO A 91 -10.92 -17.62 12.72
CA PRO A 91 -11.25 -17.01 11.46
C PRO A 91 -11.05 -18.01 10.32
N ARG A 92 -11.94 -17.98 9.33
CA ARG A 92 -11.80 -18.75 8.09
C ARG A 92 -10.82 -18.08 7.12
N VAL A 93 -10.72 -16.76 7.15
CA VAL A 93 -9.85 -15.96 6.27
C VAL A 93 -9.02 -14.97 7.07
N ILE A 94 -7.75 -14.85 6.72
CA ILE A 94 -6.86 -13.78 7.20
C ILE A 94 -6.58 -12.82 6.05
N PHE A 95 -6.84 -11.54 6.28
CA PHE A 95 -6.41 -10.43 5.43
C PHE A 95 -5.24 -9.72 6.10
N HIS A 96 -4.04 -9.87 5.53
CA HIS A 96 -2.82 -9.31 6.09
C HIS A 96 -2.44 -8.00 5.40
N ALA A 97 -2.97 -6.88 5.94
CA ALA A 97 -2.69 -5.51 5.49
C ALA A 97 -1.74 -4.72 6.42
N ALA A 98 -1.27 -5.33 7.51
CA ALA A 98 -0.37 -4.66 8.45
C ALA A 98 1.00 -4.38 7.80
N SER A 99 1.42 -3.11 7.86
CA SER A 99 2.73 -2.64 7.40
C SER A 99 3.02 -1.28 8.03
N PRO A 100 4.29 -0.95 8.33
CA PRO A 100 4.66 0.43 8.60
C PRO A 100 4.41 1.31 7.36
N PRO A 101 4.08 2.61 7.55
CA PRO A 101 3.96 3.58 6.46
C PRO A 101 5.23 3.65 5.61
N ALA A 102 5.09 3.64 4.28
CA ALA A 102 6.22 3.73 3.36
C ALA A 102 6.92 5.11 3.41
N SER A 103 6.20 6.14 3.85
CA SER A 103 6.70 7.51 4.00
C SER A 103 7.59 7.74 5.23
N LEU A 104 7.81 6.72 6.08
CA LEU A 104 8.66 6.88 7.26
C LEU A 104 10.10 7.25 6.86
N PRO A 105 10.72 8.25 7.53
CA PRO A 105 12.07 8.68 7.20
C PRO A 105 13.09 7.57 7.55
N PRO A 106 14.00 7.21 6.63
CA PRO A 106 15.09 6.28 6.93
C PRO A 106 16.03 6.81 8.03
N PRO A 107 16.74 5.91 8.76
CA PRO A 107 16.68 4.46 8.69
C PRO A 107 15.61 3.88 9.63
N ARG A 108 14.70 3.05 9.10
CA ARG A 108 13.74 2.25 9.89
C ARG A 108 13.69 0.78 9.49
N TRP A 109 14.81 0.27 8.98
CA TRP A 109 14.98 -1.13 8.59
C TRP A 109 14.39 -2.13 9.60
N PRO A 110 14.66 -2.02 10.92
CA PRO A 110 14.14 -2.98 11.87
C PRO A 110 12.62 -3.01 11.95
N GLU A 111 11.93 -1.88 11.75
CA GLU A 111 10.47 -1.81 11.84
C GLU A 111 9.79 -2.50 10.64
N PHE A 112 10.32 -2.25 9.44
CA PHE A 112 9.85 -2.88 8.20
C PHE A 112 10.10 -4.39 8.21
N GLU A 113 11.32 -4.82 8.55
CA GLU A 113 11.68 -6.24 8.63
C GLU A 113 10.81 -6.96 9.67
N ALA A 114 10.67 -6.38 10.87
CA ALA A 114 9.87 -6.97 11.93
C ALA A 114 8.42 -7.18 11.51
N THR A 115 7.78 -6.20 10.85
CA THR A 115 6.36 -6.30 10.52
C THR A 115 6.11 -7.09 9.24
N ASN A 116 6.79 -6.73 8.14
CA ASN A 116 6.52 -7.27 6.80
C ASN A 116 7.18 -8.63 6.52
N VAL A 117 8.16 -9.04 7.33
CA VAL A 117 8.85 -10.32 7.19
C VAL A 117 8.57 -11.21 8.39
N THR A 118 9.02 -10.81 9.59
CA THR A 118 8.87 -11.62 10.80
C THR A 118 7.40 -11.78 11.20
N GLY A 119 6.63 -10.69 11.22
CA GLY A 119 5.20 -10.72 11.52
C GLY A 119 4.39 -11.53 10.51
N THR A 120 4.72 -11.41 9.23
CA THR A 120 4.14 -12.25 8.18
C THR A 120 4.45 -13.73 8.40
N ALA A 121 5.70 -14.09 8.73
CA ALA A 121 6.08 -15.48 9.00
C ALA A 121 5.34 -16.06 10.22
N ILE A 122 5.18 -15.28 11.30
CA ILE A 122 4.42 -15.66 12.49
C ILE A 122 2.95 -15.93 12.14
N LEU A 123 2.32 -15.03 11.39
CA LEU A 123 0.94 -15.19 10.95
C LEU A 123 0.76 -16.43 10.07
N LEU A 124 1.68 -16.70 9.13
CA LEU A 124 1.63 -17.88 8.27
C LEU A 124 1.77 -19.18 9.07
N ALA A 125 2.71 -19.23 10.03
CA ALA A 125 2.89 -20.38 10.90
C ALA A 125 1.63 -20.66 11.74
N ALA A 126 1.05 -19.61 12.33
CA ALA A 126 -0.18 -19.74 13.12
C ALA A 126 -1.40 -20.10 12.25
N ALA A 127 -1.49 -19.55 11.03
CA ALA A 127 -2.53 -19.89 10.06
C ALA A 127 -2.45 -21.36 9.64
N ALA A 128 -1.24 -21.86 9.36
CA ALA A 128 -1.01 -23.26 8.97
C ALA A 128 -1.35 -24.25 10.10
N ALA A 129 -1.17 -23.84 11.36
CA ALA A 129 -1.55 -24.64 12.54
C ALA A 129 -3.05 -24.52 12.90
N SER A 130 -3.79 -23.58 12.29
CA SER A 130 -5.21 -23.36 12.61
C SER A 130 -6.11 -24.36 11.89
N GLU A 131 -7.04 -24.96 12.65
CA GLU A 131 -8.06 -25.84 12.08
C GLU A 131 -9.09 -25.12 11.21
N THR A 132 -9.19 -23.79 11.32
CA THR A 132 -10.29 -23.01 10.72
C THR A 132 -9.85 -22.12 9.57
N VAL A 133 -8.62 -21.64 9.58
CA VAL A 133 -8.10 -20.80 8.51
C VAL A 133 -8.00 -21.63 7.23
N ARG A 134 -8.50 -21.07 6.12
CA ARG A 134 -8.48 -21.68 4.78
C ARG A 134 -7.84 -20.78 3.75
N ALA A 135 -7.94 -19.46 3.94
CA ALA A 135 -7.43 -18.48 3.00
C ALA A 135 -6.59 -17.40 3.71
N PHE A 136 -5.51 -16.99 3.05
CA PHE A 136 -4.64 -15.92 3.48
C PHE A 136 -4.39 -14.95 2.31
N VAL A 137 -4.90 -13.72 2.44
CA VAL A 137 -4.74 -12.67 1.43
C VAL A 137 -3.73 -11.66 1.94
N TYR A 138 -2.60 -11.52 1.24
CA TYR A 138 -1.54 -10.58 1.59
C TYR A 138 -1.62 -9.29 0.78
N THR A 139 -1.54 -8.14 1.45
CA THR A 139 -1.36 -6.85 0.80
C THR A 139 0.13 -6.59 0.56
N SER A 140 0.57 -6.83 -0.67
CA SER A 140 1.89 -6.44 -1.18
C SER A 140 1.85 -4.98 -1.69
N SER A 141 2.73 -4.61 -2.62
CA SER A 141 2.75 -3.30 -3.28
C SER A 141 3.23 -3.42 -4.72
N ALA A 142 2.71 -2.56 -5.60
CA ALA A 142 3.29 -2.24 -6.89
C ALA A 142 4.80 -1.92 -6.83
N ASP A 143 5.29 -1.36 -5.73
CA ASP A 143 6.71 -0.97 -5.58
C ASP A 143 7.66 -2.15 -5.44
N VAL A 144 7.17 -3.39 -5.30
CA VAL A 144 8.04 -4.57 -5.09
C VAL A 144 8.79 -5.00 -6.35
N TYR A 145 8.47 -4.44 -7.51
CA TYR A 145 9.13 -4.77 -8.77
C TYR A 145 10.56 -4.21 -8.85
N ALA A 146 11.48 -5.05 -9.34
CA ALA A 146 12.88 -4.68 -9.54
C ALA A 146 13.09 -3.89 -10.84
N ASP A 147 14.28 -3.30 -10.97
CA ASP A 147 14.80 -2.70 -12.20
C ASP A 147 13.88 -1.62 -12.84
N PRO A 148 13.52 -0.53 -12.13
CA PRO A 148 12.80 0.60 -12.72
C PRO A 148 13.59 1.23 -13.90
N PRO A 149 12.92 1.89 -14.86
CA PRO A 149 11.50 2.26 -14.88
C PRO A 149 10.57 1.09 -15.28
N HIS A 150 9.35 1.13 -14.74
CA HIS A 150 8.29 0.16 -14.99
C HIS A 150 7.33 0.70 -16.06
N HIS A 151 6.94 -0.16 -17.01
CA HIS A 151 5.94 0.15 -18.04
C HIS A 151 5.13 -1.11 -18.34
N ASN A 152 3.81 -1.08 -18.15
CA ASN A 152 2.91 -2.22 -18.38
C ASN A 152 3.41 -3.52 -17.72
N VAL A 153 3.85 -3.41 -16.47
CA VAL A 153 4.43 -4.53 -15.74
C VAL A 153 3.36 -5.57 -15.44
N THR A 154 3.72 -6.83 -15.63
CA THR A 154 2.86 -7.98 -15.27
C THR A 154 3.39 -8.64 -14.00
N GLU A 155 2.58 -9.53 -13.43
CA GLU A 155 2.89 -10.28 -12.21
C GLU A 155 4.05 -11.26 -12.35
N THR A 156 4.55 -11.45 -13.57
CA THR A 156 5.75 -12.26 -13.86
C THR A 156 7.05 -11.46 -13.77
N HIS A 157 6.99 -10.13 -13.61
CA HIS A 157 8.17 -9.29 -13.54
C HIS A 157 8.97 -9.56 -12.26
N PRO A 158 10.32 -9.53 -12.30
CA PRO A 158 11.14 -9.81 -11.14
C PRO A 158 10.85 -8.87 -9.97
N LEU A 159 10.84 -9.42 -8.76
CA LEU A 159 10.75 -8.65 -7.53
C LEU A 159 12.14 -8.22 -7.06
N VAL A 160 12.19 -7.14 -6.28
CA VAL A 160 13.39 -6.69 -5.58
C VAL A 160 13.98 -7.84 -4.75
N ALA A 161 15.28 -8.11 -4.95
CA ALA A 161 15.95 -9.16 -4.19
C ALA A 161 16.22 -8.70 -2.76
N ALA A 162 16.24 -9.64 -1.81
CA ALA A 162 16.55 -9.34 -0.41
C ALA A 162 17.94 -8.70 -0.27
N SER A 163 18.92 -9.07 -1.09
CA SER A 163 20.29 -8.52 -1.03
C SER A 163 20.45 -7.18 -1.75
N GLU A 164 19.41 -6.68 -2.43
CA GLU A 164 19.52 -5.53 -3.34
C GLU A 164 19.27 -4.21 -2.60
N TYR A 165 20.33 -3.40 -2.44
CA TYR A 165 20.24 -2.06 -1.84
C TYR A 165 20.20 -0.93 -2.88
N ARG A 166 20.51 -1.24 -4.13
CA ARG A 166 20.45 -0.32 -5.28
C ARG A 166 19.94 -1.10 -6.47
N ALA A 167 18.96 -0.54 -7.18
CA ALA A 167 18.54 -1.09 -8.46
C ALA A 167 19.72 -1.08 -9.43
N ARG A 168 19.75 -1.99 -10.40
CA ARG A 168 20.82 -2.07 -11.41
C ARG A 168 21.07 -0.75 -12.17
N ARG A 169 20.08 0.16 -12.15
CA ARG A 169 20.12 1.47 -12.81
C ARG A 169 20.31 2.66 -11.86
N GLY A 170 20.83 2.44 -10.65
CA GLY A 170 21.19 3.52 -9.71
C GLY A 170 20.00 4.18 -9.00
N VAL A 171 18.78 3.64 -9.16
CA VAL A 171 17.61 4.06 -8.38
C VAL A 171 17.68 3.43 -6.99
N GLY A 172 17.43 4.23 -5.95
CA GLY A 172 17.41 3.76 -4.58
C GLY A 172 16.32 2.72 -4.37
N VAL A 173 16.70 1.54 -3.90
CA VAL A 173 15.74 0.52 -3.43
C VAL A 173 15.46 0.84 -1.97
N THR A 174 14.18 1.03 -1.63
CA THR A 174 13.79 1.33 -0.25
C THR A 174 13.63 0.06 0.57
N GLU A 175 13.73 0.20 1.88
CA GLU A 175 13.50 -0.91 2.81
C GLU A 175 12.06 -1.42 2.78
N TYR A 176 11.11 -0.53 2.47
CA TYR A 176 9.73 -0.93 2.22
C TYR A 176 9.63 -1.91 1.04
N MET A 177 10.26 -1.60 -0.09
CA MET A 177 10.24 -2.45 -1.29
C MET A 177 10.82 -3.84 -1.00
N ARG A 178 12.00 -3.89 -0.35
CA ARG A 178 12.68 -5.16 -0.02
C ARG A 178 11.84 -6.03 0.90
N THR A 179 11.29 -5.44 1.96
CA THR A 179 10.55 -6.19 2.99
C THR A 179 9.17 -6.62 2.50
N LYS A 180 8.47 -5.81 1.69
CA LYS A 180 7.23 -6.23 1.01
C LYS A 180 7.47 -7.34 -0.01
N ALA A 181 8.55 -7.25 -0.80
CA ALA A 181 8.93 -8.33 -1.70
C ALA A 181 9.26 -9.62 -0.94
N ALA A 182 9.93 -9.51 0.22
CA ALA A 182 10.23 -10.64 1.09
C ALA A 182 8.97 -11.28 1.70
N GLY A 183 8.05 -10.47 2.23
CA GLY A 183 6.76 -10.94 2.73
C GLY A 183 5.94 -11.64 1.65
N GLN A 184 5.86 -11.07 0.43
CA GLN A 184 5.17 -11.70 -0.70
C GLN A 184 5.76 -13.08 -1.02
N ARG A 185 7.09 -13.22 -1.07
CA ARG A 185 7.74 -14.52 -1.32
C ARG A 185 7.39 -15.56 -0.26
N LEU A 186 7.37 -15.17 1.02
CA LEU A 186 6.98 -16.06 2.12
C LEU A 186 5.53 -16.54 1.97
N VAL A 187 4.61 -15.63 1.66
CA VAL A 187 3.18 -15.93 1.52
C VAL A 187 2.93 -16.88 0.36
N LEU A 188 3.52 -16.62 -0.81
CA LEU A 188 3.33 -17.48 -1.99
C LEU A 188 3.96 -18.87 -1.77
N ALA A 189 5.11 -18.95 -1.08
CA ALA A 189 5.74 -20.23 -0.74
C ALA A 189 4.94 -21.05 0.29
N ALA A 190 4.13 -20.40 1.13
CA ALA A 190 3.29 -21.06 2.13
C ALA A 190 1.97 -21.64 1.57
N ASN A 191 1.70 -21.47 0.27
CA ASN A 191 0.47 -21.95 -0.35
C ASN A 191 0.39 -23.49 -0.34
N THR A 192 -0.69 -24.02 0.22
CA THR A 192 -1.00 -25.46 0.24
C THR A 192 -2.49 -25.70 -0.01
N PRO A 193 -2.93 -26.95 -0.27
CA PRO A 193 -4.36 -27.25 -0.34
C PRO A 193 -5.13 -26.95 0.95
N ALA A 194 -4.46 -26.99 2.11
CA ALA A 194 -5.06 -26.71 3.42
C ALA A 194 -5.11 -25.22 3.75
N LEU A 195 -4.08 -24.46 3.33
CA LEU A 195 -3.97 -23.02 3.48
C LEU A 195 -3.66 -22.39 2.13
N ARG A 196 -4.68 -21.86 1.46
CA ARG A 196 -4.51 -21.21 0.15
C ARG A 196 -4.16 -19.75 0.34
N THR A 197 -3.12 -19.30 -0.34
CA THR A 197 -2.60 -17.94 -0.18
C THR A 197 -2.66 -17.19 -1.52
N CYS A 198 -2.72 -15.86 -1.47
CA CYS A 198 -2.44 -15.01 -2.63
C CYS A 198 -1.86 -13.67 -2.17
N ALA A 199 -1.27 -12.93 -3.10
CA ALA A 199 -0.77 -11.57 -2.87
C ALA A 199 -1.42 -10.57 -3.82
N LEU A 200 -1.85 -9.42 -3.30
CA LEU A 200 -2.37 -8.32 -4.11
C LEU A 200 -1.39 -7.16 -4.10
N LEU A 201 -1.07 -6.63 -5.27
CA LEU A 201 -0.12 -5.55 -5.50
C LEU A 201 -0.89 -4.30 -5.92
N PRO A 202 -1.50 -3.58 -4.96
CA PRO A 202 -2.16 -2.32 -5.27
C PRO A 202 -1.16 -1.31 -5.83
N ALA A 203 -1.58 -0.58 -6.86
CA ALA A 203 -0.94 0.64 -7.30
C ALA A 203 -1.12 1.77 -6.28
N HIS A 204 -0.75 3.00 -6.64
CA HIS A 204 -0.87 4.14 -5.73
C HIS A 204 -2.33 4.32 -5.27
N MET A 205 -2.57 4.11 -3.98
CA MET A 205 -3.92 4.13 -3.42
C MET A 205 -4.36 5.55 -3.06
N TYR A 206 -5.61 5.88 -3.37
CA TYR A 206 -6.27 7.11 -2.96
C TYR A 206 -7.67 6.83 -2.40
N GLY A 207 -8.20 7.74 -1.59
CA GLY A 207 -9.53 7.61 -1.00
C GLY A 207 -9.65 8.26 0.37
N GLU A 208 -10.86 8.24 0.90
CA GLU A 208 -11.18 8.76 2.24
C GLU A 208 -10.32 8.08 3.31
N ARG A 209 -10.02 8.81 4.39
CA ARG A 209 -9.19 8.30 5.50
C ARG A 209 -7.77 7.91 5.11
N SER A 210 -7.30 8.37 3.94
CA SER A 210 -5.91 8.23 3.56
C SER A 210 -4.99 8.90 4.56
N SER A 211 -4.04 8.12 5.08
CA SER A 211 -3.03 8.58 6.03
C SER A 211 -1.71 8.97 5.35
N GLN A 212 -1.58 8.74 4.03
CA GLN A 212 -0.34 8.91 3.26
C GLN A 212 -0.64 9.26 1.79
N GLY A 213 0.24 10.07 1.19
CA GLY A 213 0.12 10.55 -0.19
C GLY A 213 -0.95 11.63 -0.36
N LEU A 214 -2.23 11.25 -0.24
CA LEU A 214 -3.36 12.16 -0.47
C LEU A 214 -3.42 13.29 0.55
N ARG A 215 -3.07 13.02 1.82
CA ARG A 215 -3.04 14.04 2.87
C ARG A 215 -1.98 15.09 2.59
N GLU A 216 -0.79 14.66 2.20
CA GLU A 216 0.32 15.55 1.82
C GLU A 216 -0.02 16.36 0.57
N ILE A 217 -0.68 15.74 -0.42
CA ILE A 217 -1.20 16.46 -1.58
C ILE A 217 -2.20 17.53 -1.13
N LEU A 218 -3.15 17.22 -0.24
CA LEU A 218 -4.13 18.19 0.26
C LEU A 218 -3.47 19.31 1.09
N ASP A 219 -2.46 19.00 1.91
CA ASP A 219 -1.71 20.00 2.68
C ASP A 219 -0.97 21.00 1.77
N LEU A 220 -0.59 20.54 0.57
CA LEU A 220 0.00 21.37 -0.49
C LEU A 220 -1.05 22.08 -1.35
N CYS A 221 -2.34 21.77 -1.19
CA CYS A 221 -3.42 22.37 -1.96
C CYS A 221 -3.63 23.83 -1.61
N ASP A 222 -3.30 24.30 -0.41
CA ASP A 222 -3.43 25.70 -0.04
C ASP A 222 -2.21 26.48 -0.55
N ASP A 223 -2.38 27.22 -1.65
CA ASP A 223 -1.36 28.14 -2.20
C ASP A 223 -1.26 29.34 -1.25
N GLY A 224 -0.50 29.17 -0.17
CA GLY A 224 -0.42 30.16 0.90
C GLY A 224 -1.54 29.96 1.91
N GLY A 225 -1.15 29.63 3.14
CA GLY A 225 -2.07 29.64 4.26
C GLY A 225 -2.79 30.99 4.36
N ASP A 226 -3.92 30.99 5.04
CA ASP A 226 -4.68 32.16 5.49
C ASP A 226 -3.89 33.16 6.38
N GLY A 227 -2.54 33.10 6.37
CA GLY A 227 -1.66 33.88 7.22
C GLY A 227 -1.64 33.41 8.68
N ARG A 228 -2.34 32.33 9.07
CA ARG A 228 -2.41 31.87 10.47
C ARG A 228 -1.32 30.86 10.86
N GLY A 229 -0.28 30.73 10.07
CA GLY A 229 0.92 29.95 10.40
C GLY A 229 2.14 30.86 10.54
N TRP A 230 2.85 30.77 11.67
CA TRP A 230 4.07 31.56 11.92
C TRP A 230 5.25 31.16 11.00
N TRP A 231 5.19 30.03 10.30
CA TRP A 231 6.26 29.52 9.45
C TRP A 231 5.91 29.55 7.94
N PRO A 232 6.80 30.08 7.05
CA PRO A 232 6.58 30.06 5.60
C PRO A 232 6.57 28.61 5.09
N ARG A 233 5.45 28.20 4.47
CA ARG A 233 5.37 26.90 3.79
C ARG A 233 6.20 26.95 2.49
N PRO A 234 7.07 25.96 2.23
CA PRO A 234 7.84 25.92 0.99
C PRO A 234 6.91 25.80 -0.22
N PRO A 235 7.22 26.44 -1.36
CA PRO A 235 6.39 26.35 -2.55
C PRO A 235 6.36 24.91 -3.07
N LEU A 236 5.21 24.47 -3.61
CA LEU A 236 5.15 23.23 -4.35
C LEU A 236 6.13 23.29 -5.54
N VAL A 237 7.02 22.30 -5.61
CA VAL A 237 7.90 22.10 -6.76
C VAL A 237 7.37 20.92 -7.58
N GLN A 238 6.85 21.21 -8.77
CA GLN A 238 6.58 20.19 -9.78
C GLN A 238 7.93 19.71 -10.36
N LEU A 239 8.19 18.41 -10.26
CA LEU A 239 9.36 17.79 -10.89
C LEU A 239 9.02 17.36 -12.32
N GLY A 240 9.73 17.93 -13.29
CA GLY A 240 9.55 17.62 -14.71
C GLY A 240 8.28 18.22 -15.33
N ALA A 241 7.95 17.76 -16.54
CA ALA A 241 6.83 18.28 -17.33
C ALA A 241 5.43 17.88 -16.82
N GLY A 242 5.36 17.06 -15.77
CA GLY A 242 4.11 16.63 -15.16
C GLY A 242 3.31 15.58 -15.94
N ASN A 243 3.96 14.95 -16.93
CA ASN A 243 3.41 13.90 -17.79
C ASN A 243 3.89 12.49 -17.41
N ASN A 244 4.52 12.35 -16.24
CA ASN A 244 4.86 11.05 -15.69
C ASN A 244 3.58 10.29 -15.36
N LEU A 245 3.34 9.20 -16.10
CA LEU A 245 2.20 8.33 -15.89
C LEU A 245 2.43 7.48 -14.65
N MET A 246 1.35 7.26 -13.90
CA MET A 246 1.29 6.31 -12.82
C MET A 246 -0.07 5.62 -12.79
N ASP A 247 -0.12 4.34 -12.47
CA ASP A 247 -1.36 3.68 -12.08
C ASP A 247 -1.82 4.12 -10.69
N VAL A 248 -3.15 4.24 -10.56
CA VAL A 248 -3.85 4.54 -9.32
C VAL A 248 -4.90 3.48 -9.05
N ALA A 249 -5.25 3.30 -7.78
CA ALA A 249 -6.35 2.44 -7.38
C ALA A 249 -7.12 3.10 -6.23
N SER A 250 -8.46 3.17 -6.32
CA SER A 250 -9.24 3.59 -5.15
C SER A 250 -9.12 2.55 -4.04
N ALA A 251 -9.00 3.00 -2.79
CA ALA A 251 -8.89 2.08 -1.65
C ALA A 251 -10.13 1.16 -1.52
N ALA A 252 -11.30 1.63 -1.95
CA ALA A 252 -12.52 0.82 -2.05
C ALA A 252 -12.39 -0.31 -3.08
N ASN A 253 -11.84 -0.04 -4.27
CA ASN A 253 -11.58 -1.08 -5.27
C ASN A 253 -10.53 -2.08 -4.79
N VAL A 254 -9.48 -1.61 -4.11
CA VAL A 254 -8.48 -2.48 -3.52
C VAL A 254 -9.09 -3.38 -2.45
N ALA A 255 -9.93 -2.84 -1.56
CA ALA A 255 -10.68 -3.63 -0.58
C ALA A 255 -11.59 -4.68 -1.25
N GLN A 256 -12.29 -4.30 -2.32
CA GLN A 256 -13.10 -5.24 -3.09
C GLN A 256 -12.27 -6.36 -3.71
N ALA A 257 -11.09 -6.04 -4.26
CA ALA A 257 -10.17 -7.05 -4.81
C ALA A 257 -9.72 -8.06 -3.74
N HIS A 258 -9.45 -7.59 -2.51
CA HIS A 258 -9.11 -8.48 -1.38
C HIS A 258 -10.24 -9.46 -1.09
N ILE A 259 -11.48 -8.98 -1.01
CA ILE A 259 -12.66 -9.79 -0.73
C ILE A 259 -12.92 -10.81 -1.85
N LEU A 260 -12.79 -10.40 -3.10
CA LEU A 260 -12.94 -11.29 -4.25
C LEU A 260 -11.87 -12.39 -4.25
N ALA A 261 -10.62 -12.03 -3.97
CA ALA A 261 -9.53 -13.00 -3.85
C ALA A 261 -9.79 -13.99 -2.70
N ALA A 262 -10.24 -13.51 -1.54
CA ALA A 262 -10.61 -14.38 -0.43
C ALA A 262 -11.71 -15.37 -0.79
N LYS A 263 -12.79 -14.92 -1.43
CA LYS A 263 -13.88 -15.79 -1.89
C LYS A 263 -13.38 -16.85 -2.87
N ALA A 264 -12.51 -16.46 -3.80
CA ALA A 264 -11.90 -17.38 -4.77
C ALA A 264 -10.94 -18.40 -4.12
N LEU A 265 -10.21 -18.02 -3.06
CA LEU A 265 -9.38 -18.96 -2.30
C LEU A 265 -10.24 -19.96 -1.52
N VAL A 266 -11.33 -19.49 -0.93
CA VAL A 266 -12.22 -20.32 -0.12
C VAL A 266 -13.05 -21.27 -0.98
N GLU A 267 -13.60 -20.79 -2.09
CA GLU A 267 -14.41 -21.54 -3.05
C GLU A 267 -13.80 -21.44 -4.47
N PRO A 268 -12.72 -22.19 -4.74
CA PRO A 268 -12.01 -22.12 -6.03
C PRO A 268 -12.90 -22.46 -7.23
N ASP A 269 -13.88 -23.34 -7.04
CA ASP A 269 -14.80 -23.78 -8.10
C ASP A 269 -15.69 -22.66 -8.65
N ARG A 270 -15.83 -21.53 -7.92
CA ARG A 270 -16.57 -20.35 -8.39
C ARG A 270 -15.75 -19.44 -9.31
N THR A 271 -14.46 -19.70 -9.46
CA THR A 271 -13.54 -18.81 -10.18
C THR A 271 -13.10 -19.43 -11.51
N ARG A 272 -13.13 -18.65 -12.59
CA ARG A 272 -12.54 -19.04 -13.88
C ARG A 272 -11.03 -18.75 -13.85
N GLY A 273 -10.27 -19.53 -13.10
CA GLY A 273 -8.82 -19.36 -13.00
C GLY A 273 -8.24 -19.83 -11.67
N VAL A 274 -6.92 -19.74 -11.55
CA VAL A 274 -6.18 -20.10 -10.34
C VAL A 274 -5.85 -18.83 -9.57
N VAL A 275 -6.31 -18.74 -8.32
CA VAL A 275 -5.96 -17.65 -7.40
C VAL A 275 -4.95 -18.10 -6.34
N ALA A 276 -5.04 -19.36 -5.91
CA ALA A 276 -4.14 -19.92 -4.92
C ALA A 276 -2.68 -19.94 -5.43
N GLY A 277 -1.77 -19.42 -4.62
CA GLY A 277 -0.34 -19.29 -4.94
C GLY A 277 -0.02 -18.22 -5.98
N GLN A 278 -0.97 -17.36 -6.36
CA GLN A 278 -0.77 -16.32 -7.36
C GLN A 278 -0.65 -14.92 -6.73
N SER A 279 -0.11 -14.00 -7.52
CA SER A 279 -0.13 -12.56 -7.25
C SER A 279 -0.89 -11.80 -8.33
N PHE A 280 -1.48 -10.67 -7.98
CA PHE A 280 -2.29 -9.85 -8.89
C PHE A 280 -2.01 -8.36 -8.71
N ASN A 281 -1.76 -7.67 -9.83
CA ASN A 281 -1.76 -6.20 -9.85
C ASN A 281 -3.18 -5.68 -9.65
N VAL A 282 -3.35 -4.67 -8.81
CA VAL A 282 -4.65 -4.05 -8.55
C VAL A 282 -4.59 -2.57 -8.91
N THR A 283 -5.24 -2.22 -10.01
CA THR A 283 -5.29 -0.87 -10.59
C THR A 283 -6.72 -0.53 -11.01
N ASP A 284 -7.04 0.76 -11.17
CA ASP A 284 -8.30 1.22 -11.75
C ASP A 284 -8.31 1.15 -13.30
N GLY A 285 -7.31 0.50 -13.91
CA GLY A 285 -7.25 0.18 -15.34
C GLY A 285 -6.89 1.33 -16.27
N ARG A 286 -6.59 2.53 -15.74
CA ARG A 286 -6.13 3.67 -16.53
C ARG A 286 -4.97 4.40 -15.81
N PRO A 287 -3.76 4.42 -16.40
CA PRO A 287 -2.70 5.25 -15.86
C PRO A 287 -3.04 6.74 -16.03
N VAL A 288 -2.63 7.55 -15.06
CA VAL A 288 -2.89 8.99 -15.00
C VAL A 288 -1.57 9.75 -14.86
N ALA A 289 -1.50 10.95 -15.43
CA ALA A 289 -0.37 11.83 -15.18
C ALA A 289 -0.38 12.29 -13.70
N PHE A 290 0.67 11.98 -12.94
CA PHE A 290 0.74 12.26 -11.49
C PHE A 290 0.42 13.73 -11.18
N TRP A 291 1.13 14.66 -11.80
CA TRP A 291 0.92 16.08 -11.57
C TRP A 291 -0.34 16.60 -12.26
N ASN A 292 -0.45 16.35 -13.57
CA ASN A 292 -1.43 17.04 -14.40
C ASN A 292 -2.85 16.49 -14.28
N GLU A 293 -3.01 15.22 -13.92
CA GLU A 293 -4.32 14.58 -13.71
C GLU A 293 -4.57 14.31 -12.23
N HIS A 294 -3.69 13.56 -11.54
CA HIS A 294 -3.98 13.10 -10.18
C HIS A 294 -3.96 14.24 -9.13
N VAL A 295 -2.80 14.88 -8.93
CA VAL A 295 -2.63 15.98 -7.94
C VAL A 295 -3.58 17.14 -8.23
N ARG A 296 -3.66 17.57 -9.51
CA ARG A 296 -4.55 18.68 -9.89
C ARG A 296 -6.04 18.34 -9.78
N ALA A 297 -6.46 17.09 -9.99
CA ALA A 297 -7.85 16.70 -9.76
C ALA A 297 -8.21 16.78 -8.27
N VAL A 298 -7.35 16.27 -7.38
CA VAL A 298 -7.52 16.38 -5.93
C VAL A 298 -7.68 17.84 -5.51
N TRP A 299 -6.81 18.71 -6.01
CA TRP A 299 -6.84 20.14 -5.68
C TRP A 299 -8.03 20.89 -6.24
N LYS A 300 -8.43 20.55 -7.46
CA LYS A 300 -9.63 21.10 -8.07
C LYS A 300 -10.84 20.77 -7.19
N GLU A 301 -10.95 19.53 -6.74
CA GLU A 301 -12.07 19.09 -5.89
C GLU A 301 -12.05 19.77 -4.51
N ALA A 302 -10.89 19.76 -3.84
CA ALA A 302 -10.71 20.39 -2.52
C ALA A 302 -11.07 21.88 -2.50
N ARG A 303 -10.88 22.59 -3.63
CA ARG A 303 -11.18 24.03 -3.76
C ARG A 303 -12.56 24.35 -4.34
N GLY A 304 -13.42 23.35 -4.56
CA GLY A 304 -14.75 23.53 -5.15
C GLY A 304 -14.70 23.93 -6.64
N GLY A 305 -13.77 23.36 -7.41
CA GLY A 305 -13.66 23.52 -8.86
C GLY A 305 -12.66 24.57 -9.36
N ARG A 306 -11.95 25.28 -8.47
CA ARG A 306 -10.96 26.33 -8.85
C ARG A 306 -9.63 25.74 -9.33
N ARG A 307 -9.05 26.31 -10.40
CA ARG A 307 -7.75 25.87 -10.97
C ARG A 307 -6.56 26.31 -10.10
N THR A 308 -5.54 25.45 -9.98
CA THR A 308 -4.25 25.70 -9.31
C THR A 308 -3.16 26.20 -10.28
N ARG A 309 -2.31 27.12 -9.81
CA ARG A 309 -1.09 27.57 -10.51
C ARG A 309 0.15 27.03 -9.77
N ALA A 310 0.61 25.84 -10.12
CA ALA A 310 1.92 25.35 -9.65
C ALA A 310 3.05 26.09 -10.39
N ARG A 311 4.15 26.42 -9.70
CA ARG A 311 5.37 26.90 -10.36
C ARG A 311 6.10 25.70 -10.97
N GLU A 312 6.23 25.68 -12.28
CA GLU A 312 7.00 24.64 -12.98
C GLU A 312 8.50 24.88 -12.80
N CYS A 313 9.25 23.90 -12.29
CA CYS A 313 10.71 23.98 -12.20
C CYS A 313 11.33 23.19 -13.37
N HIS A 314 11.68 23.90 -14.44
CA HIS A 314 12.24 23.31 -15.67
C HIS A 314 13.78 23.16 -15.66
N ARG A 315 14.46 23.50 -14.56
CA ARG A 315 15.93 23.40 -14.44
C ARG A 315 16.28 22.61 -13.20
N GLY A 316 17.25 21.70 -13.31
CA GLY A 316 17.80 20.94 -12.18
C GLY A 316 18.21 21.90 -11.04
N ALA A 317 17.31 22.07 -10.08
CA ALA A 317 17.55 22.92 -8.94
C ALA A 317 18.47 22.14 -8.01
N ARG A 318 19.70 22.65 -7.79
CA ARG A 318 20.49 22.23 -6.63
C ARG A 318 19.69 22.62 -5.40
N VAL A 319 19.04 21.65 -4.77
CA VAL A 319 18.47 21.82 -3.44
C VAL A 319 19.67 21.95 -2.49
N GLY A 320 20.02 23.19 -2.15
CA GLY A 320 21.01 23.46 -1.12
C GLY A 320 20.49 22.94 0.21
N VAL A 321 21.14 21.91 0.74
CA VAL A 321 20.99 21.53 2.15
C VAL A 321 21.40 22.77 2.96
N CYS A 322 20.53 23.21 3.86
CA CYS A 322 20.83 24.25 4.82
C CYS A 322 21.87 23.69 5.81
N GLY A 323 23.14 23.71 5.41
CA GLY A 323 24.28 23.52 6.28
C GLY A 323 24.59 24.85 6.94
N ASP A 324 24.62 24.85 8.26
CA ASP A 324 24.91 25.99 9.10
C ASP A 324 26.13 26.78 8.62
N ARG A 325 26.01 28.11 8.67
CA ARG A 325 27.16 29.02 8.55
C ARG A 325 28.15 28.69 9.66
N LEU A 326 29.29 28.14 9.29
CA LEU A 326 30.55 28.40 9.98
C LEU A 326 31.55 28.85 8.92
N GLY A 327 32.08 30.07 9.11
CA GLY A 327 32.83 30.82 8.12
C GLY A 327 34.24 30.31 7.84
N GLY A 328 34.88 30.92 6.84
CA GLY A 328 36.30 30.76 6.54
C GLY A 328 36.59 30.75 5.05
N GLU A 329 36.96 31.93 4.54
CA GLU A 329 37.94 32.28 3.51
C GLU A 329 38.39 31.25 2.43
N ASP A 330 38.37 31.74 1.18
CA ASP A 330 39.29 31.50 0.05
C ASP A 330 39.88 30.11 -0.24
N ALA A 331 39.58 29.58 -1.44
CA ALA A 331 40.63 29.08 -2.34
C ALA A 331 40.12 28.89 -3.79
N LEU A 332 40.92 29.45 -4.70
CA LEU A 332 40.86 29.47 -6.15
C LEU A 332 40.98 28.09 -6.83
N LEU A 333 40.70 28.08 -8.15
CA LEU A 333 41.20 27.26 -9.28
C LEU A 333 39.99 26.81 -10.13
N GLY A 334 39.74 27.27 -11.36
CA GLY A 334 40.65 27.65 -12.44
C GLY A 334 40.92 26.44 -13.34
N ALA A 335 40.14 26.26 -14.41
CA ALA A 335 40.58 25.50 -15.59
C ALA A 335 39.71 25.81 -16.82
N ASP A 336 40.40 26.24 -17.86
CA ASP A 336 40.00 26.66 -19.18
C ASP A 336 39.42 25.53 -20.05
N VAL A 337 38.64 25.95 -21.05
CA VAL A 337 38.07 25.10 -22.10
C VAL A 337 39.04 25.06 -23.28
N GLY A 338 39.39 23.86 -23.74
CA GLY A 338 40.16 23.64 -24.97
C GLY A 338 39.49 22.60 -25.87
N ASP A 339 39.03 23.04 -27.04
CA ASP A 339 38.44 22.22 -28.10
C ASP A 339 39.51 21.37 -28.82
N GLY A 340 39.17 20.12 -29.14
CA GLY A 340 40.01 19.19 -29.90
C GLY A 340 39.33 17.84 -30.20
N VAL A 341 38.66 17.79 -31.35
CA VAL A 341 38.00 16.69 -32.09
C VAL A 341 38.36 15.22 -31.73
N GLY A 342 37.35 14.39 -31.42
CA GLY A 342 37.29 12.96 -31.82
C GLY A 342 36.88 11.90 -30.78
N THR A 343 35.67 11.33 -30.95
CA THR A 343 35.09 10.07 -30.42
C THR A 343 34.37 10.01 -29.05
N ARG A 344 33.21 9.32 -29.07
CA ARG A 344 32.41 8.68 -28.00
C ARG A 344 32.13 9.43 -26.67
N GLY A 345 30.83 9.52 -26.35
CA GLY A 345 30.32 9.62 -24.99
C GLY A 345 29.61 10.94 -24.68
N VAL A 346 28.30 10.88 -24.39
CA VAL A 346 27.65 11.92 -23.61
C VAL A 346 27.13 11.27 -22.34
N LEU A 347 27.99 11.32 -21.31
CA LEU A 347 27.59 11.28 -19.91
C LEU A 347 26.69 12.48 -19.62
N ARG A 348 25.51 12.23 -19.05
CA ARG A 348 24.72 13.25 -18.33
C ARG A 348 24.76 12.89 -16.84
N ALA A 349 25.36 13.78 -16.06
CA ALA A 349 25.40 13.79 -14.59
C ALA A 349 23.96 13.86 -14.03
N SER A 350 23.48 12.96 -13.14
CA SER A 350 23.86 12.72 -11.73
C SER A 350 23.76 14.02 -10.89
N ASP A 351 23.10 14.14 -9.74
CA ASP A 351 22.35 13.27 -8.85
C ASP A 351 21.59 14.21 -7.87
N SER A 352 20.37 13.84 -7.47
CA SER A 352 19.80 14.03 -6.13
C SER A 352 18.31 13.65 -6.18
N VAL A 353 18.07 12.35 -6.06
CA VAL A 353 16.75 11.73 -6.16
C VAL A 353 16.09 11.76 -4.78
N PHE A 354 15.12 12.66 -4.60
CA PHE A 354 14.12 12.49 -3.55
C PHE A 354 13.15 11.39 -4.01
N SER A 355 13.22 10.25 -3.32
CA SER A 355 12.40 9.06 -3.57
C SER A 355 10.97 9.32 -3.09
N TRP A 356 10.10 9.75 -3.99
CA TRP A 356 8.68 9.38 -3.93
C TRP A 356 8.51 8.15 -4.80
N GLY A 357 8.43 6.99 -4.15
CA GLY A 357 8.05 5.74 -4.80
C GLY A 357 6.59 5.83 -5.22
N ALA A 358 6.38 5.99 -6.53
CA ALA A 358 5.19 5.59 -7.27
C ALA A 358 5.49 5.79 -8.77
N TYR A 359 5.88 4.72 -9.46
CA TYR A 359 5.92 4.68 -10.93
C TYR A 359 5.52 3.28 -11.40
N ILE A 360 4.29 3.14 -11.90
CA ILE A 360 3.87 2.08 -12.83
C ILE A 360 3.23 2.74 -14.04
#